data_AF-A0A963GXF5-F1
#
_entry.id   AF-A0A963GXF5-F1
#
_cell.length_a   1.000
_cell.length_b   1.000
_cell.length_c   1.000
_cell.angle_alpha   90.00
_cell.angle_beta   90.00
_cell.angle_gamma   90.00
#
_symmetry.space_group_name_H-M   'P 1'
#
loop_
_entity.id
_entity.type
_entity.pdbx_description
1 polymer ?
#
loop_
_entity_poly.entity_id
_entity_poly.type
_entity_poly.pdbx_seq_one_letter_code
_entity_poly.pdbx_strand_id
1 'polypeptide(L)'
;MRRTGSWGILADCAVRELAQRSKRLWIAVLHQAIEDAKGNTRSAEKSASTVEGVQRDALIWIFHDQSTAGNSFHAICGLLDLDPDQARQRLRRVPAIRRGLHRTRLDVGQGEG
;
A
#
# COMPACT_ATOMS: atom_id res chain seq x y z
N MET A 1 28.91 26.15 30.96
CA MET A 1 29.47 25.09 30.07
C MET A 1 28.33 24.25 29.51
N ARG A 2 27.96 24.42 28.24
CA ARG A 2 26.99 23.55 27.56
C ARG A 2 27.76 22.65 26.58
N ARG A 3 27.96 21.37 26.92
CA ARG A 3 28.33 20.33 25.95
C ARG A 3 27.06 19.58 25.56
N THR A 4 26.28 20.17 24.67
CA THR A 4 25.19 19.50 23.96
C THR A 4 25.34 19.93 22.51
N GLY A 5 25.95 19.12 21.65
CA GLY A 5 26.14 19.61 20.27
C GLY A 5 26.66 18.66 19.20
N SER A 6 27.20 17.47 19.52
CA SER A 6 27.70 16.57 18.45
C SER A 6 26.96 15.25 18.38
N TRP A 7 26.62 14.66 19.53
CA TRP A 7 25.97 13.35 19.59
C TRP A 7 24.47 13.40 19.26
N GLY A 8 23.78 14.48 19.65
CA GLY A 8 22.35 14.66 19.33
C GLY A 8 22.10 14.82 17.82
N ILE A 9 22.94 15.60 17.13
CA ILE A 9 22.80 15.84 15.69
C ILE A 9 23.06 14.55 14.89
N LEU A 10 24.08 13.77 15.27
CA LEU A 10 24.38 12.49 14.61
C LEU A 10 23.29 11.45 14.86
N ALA A 11 22.71 11.40 16.07
CA ALA A 11 21.57 10.54 16.38
C ALA A 11 20.32 10.95 15.57
N ASP A 12 20.02 12.24 15.46
CA ASP A 12 18.90 12.75 14.66
C ASP A 12 19.09 12.45 13.17
N CYS A 13 20.31 12.55 12.65
CA CYS A 13 20.65 12.15 11.29
C CYS A 13 20.40 10.64 11.06
N ALA A 14 20.89 9.78 11.96
CA ALA A 14 20.69 8.33 11.85
C ALA A 14 19.22 7.92 11.95
N VAL A 15 18.44 8.57 12.84
CA VAL A 15 16.99 8.35 12.96
C VAL A 15 16.27 8.79 11.69
N ARG A 16 16.64 9.94 11.11
CA ARG A 16 16.08 10.41 9.84
C ARG A 16 16.41 9.46 8.69
N GLU A 17 17.64 8.96 8.60
CA GLU A 17 18.03 8.00 7.57
C GLU A 17 17.27 6.68 7.69
N LEU A 18 17.10 6.16 8.91
CA LEU A 18 16.33 4.95 9.15
C LEU A 18 14.85 5.15 8.78
N ALA A 19 14.27 6.30 9.15
CA ALA A 19 12.92 6.66 8.76
C ALA A 19 12.76 6.75 7.24
N GLN A 20 13.75 7.32 6.53
CA GLN A 20 13.74 7.40 5.06
C GLN A 20 13.88 6.01 4.40
N ARG A 21 14.73 5.13 4.94
CA ARG A 21 14.84 3.74 4.45
C ARG A 21 13.52 2.99 4.65
N SER A 22 12.89 3.15 5.81
CA SER A 22 11.57 2.59 6.10
C SER A 22 10.52 3.11 5.10
N LYS A 23 10.45 4.43 4.86
CA LYS A 23 9.55 5.01 3.85
C LYS A 23 9.76 4.40 2.45
N ARG A 24 11.02 4.22 2.02
CA ARG A 24 11.33 3.58 0.73
C ARG A 24 10.84 2.14 0.63
N LEU A 25 10.95 1.37 1.71
CA LEU A 25 10.41 0.01 1.76
C LEU A 25 8.88 0.02 1.65
N TRP A 26 8.20 0.93 2.33
CA TRP A 26 6.74 1.06 2.23
C TRP A 26 6.27 1.49 0.84
N ILE A 27 7.03 2.34 0.16
CA ILE A 27 6.78 2.69 -1.26
C ILE A 27 6.88 1.43 -2.12
N ALA A 28 7.92 0.60 -1.92
CA ALA A 28 8.09 -0.64 -2.67
C ALA A 28 6.93 -1.62 -2.42
N VAL A 29 6.47 -1.75 -1.18
CA VAL A 29 5.30 -2.57 -0.81
C VAL A 29 4.05 -2.08 -1.52
N LEU A 30 3.78 -0.77 -1.52
CA LEU A 30 2.64 -0.19 -2.23
C LEU A 30 2.70 -0.42 -3.74
N HIS A 31 3.88 -0.25 -4.35
CA HIS A 31 4.06 -0.53 -5.77
C HIS A 31 3.76 -1.99 -6.10
N GLN A 32 4.27 -2.94 -5.28
CA GLN A 32 4.00 -4.36 -5.48
C GLN A 32 2.50 -4.66 -5.32
N ALA A 33 1.86 -4.15 -4.28
CA ALA A 33 0.42 -4.34 -4.05
C ALA A 33 -0.43 -3.79 -5.21
N ILE A 34 -0.02 -2.69 -5.83
CA ILE A 34 -0.70 -2.14 -7.02
C ILE A 34 -0.53 -3.07 -8.23
N GLU A 35 0.67 -3.63 -8.46
CA GLU A 35 0.89 -4.60 -9.55
C GLU A 35 0.12 -5.91 -9.31
N ASP A 36 0.07 -6.37 -8.06
CA ASP A 36 -0.70 -7.53 -7.64
C ASP A 36 -2.20 -7.29 -7.87
N ALA A 37 -2.72 -6.12 -7.48
CA ALA A 37 -4.12 -5.74 -7.70
C ALA A 37 -4.50 -5.63 -9.18
N LYS A 38 -3.55 -5.27 -10.06
CA LYS A 38 -3.76 -5.32 -11.52
C LYS A 38 -3.90 -6.75 -12.05
N GLY A 39 -3.44 -7.75 -11.29
CA GLY A 39 -3.38 -9.15 -11.73
C GLY A 39 -2.27 -9.39 -12.76
N ASN A 40 -1.28 -8.49 -12.82
CA ASN A 40 -0.17 -8.54 -13.78
C ASN A 40 1.07 -9.23 -13.21
N THR A 41 0.92 -10.05 -12.18
CA THR A 41 2.04 -10.81 -11.61
C THR A 41 2.56 -11.77 -12.68
N ARG A 42 3.64 -11.36 -13.35
CA ARG A 42 4.43 -12.25 -14.20
C ARG A 42 4.87 -13.40 -13.33
N SER A 43 4.19 -14.52 -13.41
CA SER A 43 4.65 -15.72 -12.75
C SER A 43 4.66 -16.81 -13.79
N ALA A 44 5.86 -17.08 -14.31
CA ALA A 44 6.16 -18.21 -15.18
C ALA A 44 5.90 -19.58 -14.48
N GLU A 45 5.55 -19.58 -13.19
CA GLU A 45 5.47 -20.78 -12.34
C GLU A 45 4.28 -20.83 -11.36
N LYS A 46 3.41 -19.80 -11.28
CA LYS A 46 2.26 -19.85 -10.34
C LYS A 46 1.00 -20.35 -11.07
N SER A 47 0.29 -21.28 -10.42
CA SER A 47 -1.04 -21.69 -10.87
C SER A 47 -1.98 -20.48 -10.95
N ALA A 48 -2.94 -20.51 -11.88
CA ALA A 48 -3.96 -19.47 -12.03
C ALA A 48 -4.69 -19.19 -10.70
N SER A 49 -4.93 -20.22 -9.88
CA SER A 49 -5.52 -20.10 -8.54
C SER A 49 -4.69 -19.24 -7.57
N THR A 50 -3.36 -19.33 -7.63
CA THR A 50 -2.46 -18.56 -6.76
C THR A 50 -2.38 -17.09 -7.20
N VAL A 51 -2.45 -16.84 -8.51
CA VAL A 51 -2.47 -15.49 -9.08
C VAL A 51 -3.77 -14.76 -8.72
N GLU A 52 -4.91 -15.44 -8.82
CA GLU A 52 -6.22 -14.90 -8.42
C GLU A 52 -6.29 -14.61 -6.91
N GLY A 53 -5.70 -15.47 -6.07
CA GLY A 53 -5.58 -15.25 -4.63
C GLY A 53 -4.80 -13.97 -4.30
N VAL A 54 -3.62 -13.81 -4.88
CA VAL A 54 -2.77 -12.63 -4.67
C VAL A 54 -3.45 -11.34 -5.15
N GLN A 55 -4.10 -11.38 -6.32
CA GLN A 55 -4.87 -10.22 -6.81
C GLN A 55 -6.01 -9.86 -5.85
N ARG A 56 -6.77 -10.86 -5.37
CA ARG A 56 -7.87 -10.64 -4.44
C ARG A 56 -7.38 -10.06 -3.12
N ASP A 57 -6.31 -10.60 -2.55
CA ASP A 57 -5.77 -10.15 -1.28
C ASP A 57 -5.28 -8.69 -1.37
N ALA A 58 -4.59 -8.34 -2.47
CA ALA A 58 -4.17 -6.96 -2.72
C ALA A 58 -5.36 -6.01 -2.86
N LEU A 59 -6.43 -6.41 -3.56
CA LEU A 59 -7.65 -5.61 -3.69
C LEU A 59 -8.36 -5.43 -2.34
N ILE A 60 -8.42 -6.46 -1.51
CA ILE A 60 -8.98 -6.38 -0.16
C ILE A 60 -8.14 -5.42 0.67
N TRP A 61 -6.83 -5.58 0.66
CA TRP A 61 -5.92 -4.74 1.45
C TRP A 61 -6.02 -3.25 1.08
N ILE A 62 -6.14 -2.92 -0.21
CA ILE A 62 -6.24 -1.52 -0.65
C ILE A 62 -7.63 -0.92 -0.37
N PHE A 63 -8.70 -1.66 -0.67
CA PHE A 63 -10.05 -1.09 -0.75
C PHE A 63 -10.95 -1.42 0.44
N HIS A 64 -10.69 -2.49 1.16
CA HIS A 64 -11.56 -3.03 2.21
C HIS A 64 -10.89 -3.21 3.56
N ASP A 65 -9.57 -3.00 3.65
CA ASP A 65 -8.87 -3.03 4.92
C ASP A 65 -9.33 -1.88 5.82
N GLN A 66 -9.97 -2.25 6.92
CA GLN A 66 -10.39 -1.36 8.01
C GLN A 66 -9.50 -1.52 9.25
N SER A 67 -8.39 -2.25 9.13
CA SER A 67 -7.47 -2.49 10.22
C SER A 67 -6.80 -1.21 10.72
N THR A 68 -6.62 -1.13 12.03
CA THR A 68 -5.80 -0.09 12.70
C THR A 68 -4.33 -0.48 12.80
N ALA A 69 -3.94 -1.62 12.22
CA ALA A 69 -2.56 -2.07 12.23
C ALA A 69 -1.63 -1.09 11.48
N GLY A 70 -0.38 -0.98 11.93
CA GLY A 70 0.60 -0.07 11.31
C GLY A 70 0.96 -0.41 9.86
N ASN A 71 0.63 -1.61 9.39
CA ASN A 71 0.77 -2.06 8.01
C ASN A 71 -0.55 -2.04 7.22
N SER A 72 -1.60 -1.41 7.74
CA SER A 72 -2.82 -1.18 6.98
C SER A 72 -2.55 -0.17 5.85
N PHE A 73 -3.34 -0.26 4.79
CA PHE A 73 -3.23 0.70 3.67
C PHE A 73 -3.37 2.15 4.16
N HIS A 74 -4.27 2.39 5.12
CA HIS A 74 -4.48 3.72 5.70
C HIS A 74 -3.25 4.21 6.47
N ALA A 75 -2.66 3.38 7.33
CA ALA A 75 -1.49 3.72 8.12
C ALA A 75 -0.27 4.04 7.22
N ILE A 76 -0.08 3.25 6.16
CA ILE A 76 1.01 3.48 5.21
C ILE A 76 0.79 4.75 4.39
N CYS A 77 -0.45 5.03 3.96
CA CYS A 77 -0.76 6.31 3.30
C CYS A 77 -0.41 7.50 4.19
N GLY A 78 -0.76 7.44 5.48
CA GLY A 78 -0.36 8.46 6.45
C GLY A 78 1.16 8.61 6.59
N LEU A 79 1.92 7.51 6.61
CA LEU A 79 3.38 7.55 6.67
C LEU A 79 4.03 8.18 5.42
N LEU A 80 3.37 8.03 4.27
CA LEU A 80 3.85 8.51 2.98
C LEU A 80 3.25 9.86 2.56
N ASP A 81 2.51 10.51 3.46
CA ASP A 81 1.88 11.81 3.21
C ASP A 81 0.91 11.75 2.00
N LEU A 82 0.18 10.62 1.88
CA LEU A 82 -0.84 10.37 0.86
C LEU A 82 -2.24 10.36 1.46
N ASP A 83 -3.21 10.92 0.74
CA ASP A 83 -4.62 10.75 1.07
C ASP A 83 -5.11 9.36 0.61
N PRO A 84 -5.53 8.48 1.52
CA PRO A 84 -5.91 7.11 1.18
C PRO A 84 -7.16 7.04 0.29
N ASP A 85 -8.11 7.95 0.44
CA ASP A 85 -9.34 7.95 -0.34
C ASP A 85 -9.11 8.49 -1.74
N GLN A 86 -8.30 9.53 -1.87
CA GLN A 86 -7.82 10.02 -3.17
C GLN A 86 -7.00 8.93 -3.89
N ALA A 87 -6.14 8.21 -3.17
CA ALA A 87 -5.38 7.10 -3.73
C ALA A 87 -6.31 6.00 -4.27
N ARG A 88 -7.30 5.57 -3.48
CA ARG A 88 -8.32 4.59 -3.90
C ARG A 88 -9.11 5.07 -5.12
N GLN A 89 -9.55 6.33 -5.15
CA GLN A 89 -10.25 6.90 -6.29
C GLN A 89 -9.38 6.87 -7.56
N ARG A 90 -8.09 7.20 -7.45
CA ARG A 90 -7.15 7.12 -8.58
C ARG A 90 -6.96 5.67 -9.04
N LEU A 91 -6.84 4.72 -8.12
CA LEU A 91 -6.69 3.30 -8.43
C LEU A 91 -7.93 2.71 -9.10
N ARG A 92 -9.15 3.14 -8.72
CA ARG A 92 -10.40 2.73 -9.39
C ARG A 92 -10.47 3.15 -10.86
N ARG A 93 -9.73 4.19 -11.27
CA ARG A 93 -9.65 4.63 -12.66
C ARG A 93 -8.75 3.73 -13.51
N VAL A 94 -7.93 2.87 -12.90
CA VAL A 94 -7.07 1.92 -13.62
C VAL A 94 -7.92 0.76 -14.15
N PRO A 95 -8.01 0.53 -15.47
CA PRO A 95 -8.92 -0.47 -16.03
C PRO A 95 -8.69 -1.89 -15.52
N ALA A 96 -7.44 -2.29 -15.28
CA ALA A 96 -7.10 -3.61 -14.75
C ALA A 96 -7.63 -3.82 -13.31
N ILE A 97 -7.44 -2.82 -12.45
CA ILE A 97 -7.93 -2.84 -11.07
C ILE A 97 -9.46 -2.84 -11.05
N ARG A 98 -10.11 -2.00 -11.86
CA ARG A 98 -11.58 -1.96 -11.97
C ARG A 98 -12.17 -3.31 -12.37
N ARG A 99 -11.55 -3.99 -13.34
CA ARG A 99 -11.95 -5.36 -13.71
C ARG A 99 -11.75 -6.34 -12.57
N GLY A 100 -10.64 -6.24 -11.84
CA GLY A 100 -10.37 -7.04 -10.65
C GLY A 100 -11.46 -6.88 -9.59
N LEU A 101 -11.77 -5.64 -9.21
CA LEU A 101 -12.82 -5.30 -8.25
C LEU A 101 -14.19 -5.89 -8.62
N HIS A 102 -14.56 -5.78 -9.90
CA HIS A 102 -15.83 -6.33 -10.39
C HIS A 102 -15.85 -7.86 -10.30
N ARG A 103 -14.77 -8.54 -10.71
CA ARG A 103 -14.63 -10.00 -10.64
C ARG A 103 -14.70 -10.52 -9.21
N THR A 104 -14.05 -9.83 -8.27
CA THR A 104 -13.99 -10.24 -6.87
C THR A 104 -15.23 -9.84 -6.08
N ARG A 105 -16.22 -9.17 -6.72
CA ARG A 105 -17.41 -8.57 -6.09
C ARG A 105 -17.07 -7.61 -4.95
N LEU A 106 -15.91 -6.97 -5.05
CA LEU A 106 -15.41 -5.99 -4.07
C LEU A 106 -15.85 -4.56 -4.41
N ASP A 107 -16.75 -4.41 -5.39
CA ASP A 107 -17.29 -3.11 -5.83
C ASP A 107 -18.52 -2.65 -5.02
N VAL A 108 -18.95 -3.43 -4.03
CA VAL A 108 -20.13 -3.11 -3.20
C VAL A 108 -19.74 -2.04 -2.18
N GLY A 109 -19.90 -0.77 -2.55
CA GLY A 109 -19.61 0.36 -1.67
C GLY A 109 -19.86 1.74 -2.28
N GLN A 110 -21.01 1.96 -2.93
CA GLN A 110 -21.77 3.23 -3.03
C GLN A 110 -22.85 3.08 -4.10
N GLY A 111 -24.03 2.64 -3.69
CA GLY A 111 -25.18 2.50 -4.58
C GLY A 111 -26.35 1.82 -3.88
N GLU A 112 -27.24 2.66 -3.33
CA GLU A 112 -28.64 2.41 -2.97
C GLU A 112 -28.94 1.49 -1.75
N GLY A 113 -29.66 2.10 -0.80
CA GLY A 113 -30.21 1.55 0.43
C GLY A 113 -30.74 2.67 1.30
#